data_AF-A0A9X0W785-F1
#
_entry.id   AF-A0A9X0W785-F1
#
_cell.length_a   1.000
_cell.length_b   1.000
_cell.length_c   1.000
_cell.angle_alpha   90.00
_cell.angle_beta   90.00
_cell.angle_gamma   90.00
#
_symmetry.space_group_name_H-M   'P 1'
#
loop_
_entity.id
_entity.type
_entity.pdbx_description
1 polymer ?
#
loop_
_entity_poly.entity_id
_entity_poly.type
_entity_poly.pdbx_seq_one_letter_code
_entity_poly.pdbx_strand_id
1 'polypeptide(L)'
;MQVEAIYRQGRLEFLTPLRLKQDPLRVVVEVPDEAIDAAIRTEVSTGGLAGNLPSEVVAHARAKREMLDAIRNAPPPPDDELPAMSDKQCERLEALALREDR
;
A
#
# COMPACT_ATOMS: atom_id res chain seq x y z
N MET A 1 -15.42 18.37 21.33
CA MET A 1 -15.67 18.03 22.76
C MET A 1 -14.63 16.98 23.13
N GLN A 2 -13.85 17.21 24.18
CA GLN A 2 -12.89 16.24 24.71
C GLN A 2 -13.50 15.62 25.98
N VAL A 3 -13.27 14.33 26.16
CA VAL A 3 -13.82 13.55 27.27
C VAL A 3 -12.70 12.69 27.81
N GLU A 4 -12.50 12.73 29.12
CA GLU A 4 -11.50 11.91 29.77
C GLU A 4 -12.05 10.50 30.02
N ALA A 5 -11.22 9.51 29.72
CA ALA A 5 -11.48 8.10 29.95
C ALA A 5 -10.24 7.42 30.51
N ILE A 6 -10.45 6.38 31.31
CA ILE A 6 -9.38 5.54 31.83
C ILE A 6 -9.31 4.27 30.99
N TYR A 7 -8.12 3.96 30.48
CA TYR A 7 -7.87 2.68 29.84
C TYR A 7 -7.55 1.62 30.92
N ARG A 8 -8.35 0.55 30.98
CA ARG A 8 -8.13 -0.61 31.86
C ARG A 8 -8.30 -1.89 31.09
N GLN A 9 -7.24 -2.69 30.98
CA GLN A 9 -7.27 -4.05 30.42
C GLN A 9 -7.98 -4.16 29.05
N GLY A 10 -7.72 -3.22 28.13
CA GLY A 10 -8.35 -3.25 26.80
C GLY A 10 -9.69 -2.51 26.70
N ARG A 11 -10.19 -1.89 27.77
CA ARG A 11 -11.45 -1.14 27.79
C ARG A 11 -11.21 0.32 28.15
N LEU A 12 -11.96 1.21 27.52
CA LEU A 12 -12.02 2.63 27.87
C LEU A 12 -13.25 2.87 28.75
N GLU A 13 -13.03 3.34 29.96
CA GLU A 13 -14.08 3.69 30.92
C GLU A 13 -14.17 5.21 31.02
N PHE A 14 -15.33 5.78 30.67
CA PHE A 14 -15.54 7.23 30.80
C PHE A 14 -15.64 7.62 32.28
N LEU A 15 -14.90 8.66 32.67
CA LEU A 15 -14.96 9.21 34.03
C LEU A 15 -16.34 9.81 34.36
N THR A 16 -17.00 10.36 33.34
CA THR A 16 -18.37 10.86 33.44
C THR A 16 -19.28 10.03 32.54
N PRO A 17 -20.42 9.52 33.04
CA PRO A 17 -21.36 8.78 32.21
C PRO A 17 -21.88 9.61 31.03
N LEU A 18 -21.51 9.22 29.81
CA LEU A 18 -22.00 9.86 28.58
C LEU A 18 -23.19 9.10 28.02
N ARG A 19 -24.28 9.82 27.76
CA ARG A 19 -25.39 9.31 26.95
C ARG A 19 -25.17 9.71 25.50
N LEU A 20 -24.72 8.76 24.70
CA LEU A 20 -24.56 8.94 23.26
C LEU A 20 -25.93 8.80 22.58
N LYS A 21 -26.16 9.56 21.51
CA LYS A 21 -27.41 9.52 20.74
C LYS A 21 -27.50 8.29 19.82
N GLN A 22 -26.38 7.63 19.57
CA GLN A 22 -26.24 6.52 18.62
C GLN A 22 -25.26 5.48 19.19
N ASP A 23 -25.52 4.21 18.89
CA ASP A 23 -24.69 3.05 19.24
C ASP A 23 -24.72 2.07 18.05
N PRO A 24 -23.59 1.69 17.44
CA PRO A 24 -22.19 2.03 17.79
C PRO A 24 -21.72 3.40 17.28
N LEU A 25 -20.85 4.06 18.05
CA LEU A 25 -20.16 5.31 17.68
C LEU A 25 -18.64 5.09 17.59
N ARG A 26 -18.03 5.51 16.49
CA ARG A 26 -16.57 5.50 16.31
C ARG A 26 -15.95 6.72 17.02
N VAL A 27 -14.88 6.49 17.75
CA VAL A 27 -14.13 7.55 18.44
C VAL A 27 -12.64 7.48 18.09
N VAL A 28 -11.97 8.63 18.15
CA VAL A 28 -10.51 8.74 18.03
C VAL A 28 -9.96 9.02 19.42
N VAL A 29 -8.89 8.31 19.79
CA VAL A 29 -8.27 8.41 21.11
C VAL A 29 -6.82 8.79 20.92
N GLU A 30 -6.42 9.89 21.54
CA GLU A 30 -5.03 10.32 21.60
C GLU A 30 -4.37 9.61 22.78
N VAL A 31 -3.34 8.80 22.50
CA VAL A 31 -2.56 8.08 23.51
C VAL A 31 -1.10 8.46 23.30
N PRO A 32 -0.38 8.90 24.34
CA PRO A 32 1.03 9.22 24.21
C PRO A 32 1.83 7.95 23.90
N ASP A 33 2.80 8.07 23.00
CA ASP A 33 3.57 6.92 22.50
C ASP A 33 4.22 6.12 23.64
N GLU A 34 4.74 6.80 24.66
CA GLU A 34 5.37 6.19 25.86
C GLU A 34 4.47 5.17 26.57
N ALA A 35 3.15 5.33 26.48
CA ALA A 35 2.17 4.44 27.10
C ALA A 35 1.80 3.22 26.23
N ILE A 36 2.35 3.09 25.02
CA ILE A 36 2.06 2.00 24.08
C ILE A 36 3.29 1.09 23.95
N ASP A 37 3.09 -0.19 24.23
CA ASP A 37 4.10 -1.23 24.00
C ASP A 37 4.56 -1.24 22.54
N ALA A 38 5.88 -1.26 22.33
CA ALA A 38 6.50 -1.18 21.00
C ALA A 38 6.03 -2.29 20.03
N ALA A 39 5.61 -3.45 20.55
CA ALA A 39 5.05 -4.52 19.75
C ALA A 39 3.75 -4.09 19.03
N ILE A 40 2.88 -3.35 19.71
CA ILE A 40 1.58 -2.87 19.17
C ILE A 40 1.79 -1.68 18.21
N ARG A 41 2.83 -0.86 18.42
CA ARG A 41 3.15 0.25 17.50
C ARG A 41 3.35 -0.21 16.05
N THR A 42 3.90 -1.41 15.85
CA THR A 42 4.16 -2.00 14.54
C THR A 42 2.87 -2.41 13.82
N GLU A 43 1.83 -2.75 14.57
CA GLU A 43 0.55 -3.22 14.02
C GLU A 43 -0.36 -2.06 13.61
N VAL A 44 -0.27 -0.93 14.31
CA VAL A 44 -1.14 0.24 14.13
C VAL A 44 -0.61 1.23 13.09
N SER A 45 0.70 1.42 12.98
CA SER A 45 1.29 2.41 12.03
C SER A 45 1.41 1.92 10.58
N THR A 46 1.38 0.61 10.35
CA THR A 46 1.44 0.02 9.01
C THR A 46 0.37 -1.03 8.93
N GLY A 47 -0.82 -0.67 8.42
CA GLY A 47 -1.98 -1.56 8.32
C GLY A 47 -1.61 -3.04 8.20
N GLY A 48 -1.62 -3.74 9.34
CA GLY A 48 -1.52 -5.19 9.54
C GLY A 48 -0.34 -5.98 8.94
N LEU A 49 0.54 -5.44 8.10
CA LEU A 49 1.37 -6.28 7.22
C LEU A 49 2.90 -6.16 7.35
N ALA A 50 3.42 -5.13 8.03
CA ALA A 50 4.88 -4.91 8.03
C ALA A 50 5.64 -5.66 9.15
N GLY A 51 4.95 -6.17 10.17
CA GLY A 51 5.60 -6.70 11.39
C GLY A 51 5.92 -8.19 11.41
N ASN A 52 5.39 -9.01 10.50
CA ASN A 52 5.41 -10.48 10.64
C ASN A 52 5.73 -11.25 9.34
N LEU A 53 6.48 -10.67 8.40
CA LEU A 53 6.89 -11.40 7.20
C LEU A 53 8.18 -12.20 7.49
N PRO A 54 8.22 -13.51 7.21
CA PRO A 54 9.45 -14.30 7.29
C PRO A 54 10.59 -13.67 6.46
N SER A 55 11.82 -13.80 6.94
CA SER A 55 13.01 -13.21 6.30
C SER A 55 13.18 -13.63 4.84
N GLU A 56 12.80 -14.85 4.51
CA GLU A 56 12.80 -15.38 3.14
C GLU A 56 11.85 -14.61 2.21
N VAL A 57 10.65 -14.26 2.68
CA VAL A 57 9.65 -13.52 1.88
C VAL A 57 10.14 -12.10 1.60
N VAL A 58 10.78 -11.47 2.59
CA VAL A 58 11.39 -10.14 2.43
C VAL A 58 12.56 -10.20 1.45
N ALA A 59 13.42 -11.21 1.55
CA ALA A 59 14.54 -11.41 0.63
C ALA A 59 14.06 -11.61 -0.82
N HIS A 60 13.04 -12.44 -1.01
CA HIS A 60 12.44 -12.67 -2.33
C HIS A 60 11.81 -11.41 -2.92
N ALA A 61 11.09 -10.64 -2.09
CA ALA A 61 10.49 -9.38 -2.51
C ALA A 61 11.56 -8.35 -2.94
N ARG A 62 12.68 -8.28 -2.22
CA ARG A 62 13.81 -7.41 -2.58
C ARG A 62 14.44 -7.84 -3.90
N ALA A 63 14.73 -9.13 -4.07
CA ALA A 63 15.31 -9.65 -5.31
C ALA A 63 14.41 -9.36 -6.53
N LYS A 64 13.09 -9.56 -6.40
CA LYS A 64 12.15 -9.22 -7.47
C LYS A 64 12.12 -7.73 -7.77
N ARG A 65 12.18 -6.87 -6.76
CA ARG A 65 12.19 -5.42 -6.97
C ARG A 65 13.43 -4.97 -7.73
N GLU A 66 14.59 -5.50 -7.35
CA GLU A 66 15.85 -5.23 -8.04
C GLU A 66 15.82 -5.68 -9.50
N MET A 67 15.29 -6.87 -9.77
CA MET A 67 15.09 -7.34 -11.15
C MET A 67 14.19 -6.40 -11.96
N LEU A 68 13.07 -5.95 -11.39
CA LEU A 68 12.15 -5.03 -12.08
C LEU A 68 12.76 -3.65 -12.31
N ASP A 69 13.54 -3.15 -11.35
CA ASP A 69 14.28 -1.90 -11.50
C ASP A 69 15.34 -2.01 -12.61
N ALA A 70 16.02 -3.16 -12.71
CA ALA A 70 16.96 -3.44 -13.79
C ALA A 70 16.27 -3.44 -15.16
N ILE A 71 15.10 -4.09 -15.29
CA ILE A 71 14.32 -4.10 -16.54
C ILE A 71 13.86 -2.69 -16.89
N ARG A 72 13.34 -1.93 -15.92
CA ARG A 72 12.83 -0.57 -16.17
C ARG A 72 13.93 0.37 -16.68
N ASN A 73 15.15 0.19 -16.18
CA ASN A 73 16.29 1.04 -16.53
C ASN A 73 17.16 0.46 -17.66
N ALA A 74 16.82 -0.72 -18.19
CA ALA A 74 17.55 -1.33 -19.29
C ALA A 74 17.31 -0.53 -20.57
N PRO A 75 18.34 -0.37 -21.43
CA PRO A 75 18.13 0.14 -22.78
C PRO A 75 17.21 -0.83 -23.54
N PRO A 76 16.39 -0.31 -24.47
CA PRO A 76 15.60 -1.19 -25.34
C PRO A 76 16.53 -2.11 -26.13
N PRO A 77 16.10 -3.34 -26.45
CA PRO A 77 16.86 -4.23 -27.32
C PRO A 77 17.00 -3.61 -28.71
N PRO A 78 18.04 -3.99 -29.48
CA PRO A 78 18.20 -3.56 -30.86
C PRO A 78 17.03 -4.05 -31.72
N ASP A 79 16.71 -3.30 -32.77
CA ASP A 79 15.54 -3.57 -33.64
C ASP A 79 15.57 -4.97 -34.26
N ASP A 80 16.76 -5.51 -34.53
CA ASP A 80 16.95 -6.85 -35.12
C ASP A 80 16.56 -8.00 -34.16
N GLU A 81 16.50 -7.73 -32.85
CA GLU A 81 16.07 -8.69 -31.82
C GLU A 81 14.57 -8.56 -31.49
N LEU A 82 13.88 -7.56 -32.07
CA LEU A 82 12.45 -7.40 -31.87
C LEU A 82 11.67 -8.51 -32.60
N PRO A 83 10.59 -9.03 -31.99
CA PRO A 83 9.73 -9.99 -32.65
C PRO A 83 9.08 -9.37 -33.89
N ALA A 84 8.92 -10.17 -34.95
CA ALA A 84 8.24 -9.75 -36.16
C ALA A 84 6.81 -9.29 -35.83
N MET A 85 6.40 -8.17 -36.45
CA MET A 85 5.04 -7.67 -36.29
C MET A 85 4.03 -8.63 -36.92
N SER A 86 2.92 -8.85 -36.23
CA SER A 86 1.77 -9.55 -36.79
C SER A 86 1.02 -8.67 -37.81
N ASP A 87 0.30 -9.30 -38.74
CA ASP A 87 -0.48 -8.60 -39.77
C ASP A 87 -1.43 -7.55 -39.18
N LYS A 88 -2.10 -7.89 -38.07
CA LYS A 88 -3.00 -6.98 -37.34
C LYS A 88 -2.29 -5.75 -36.77
N GLN A 89 -1.01 -5.87 -36.42
CA GLN A 89 -0.22 -4.74 -35.93
C GLN A 89 0.21 -3.83 -37.09
N CYS A 90 0.58 -4.40 -38.23
CA CYS A 90 0.87 -3.65 -39.47
C CYS A 90 -0.36 -2.86 -39.93
N GLU A 91 -1.54 -3.49 -40.02
CA GLU A 91 -2.80 -2.81 -40.39
C GLU A 91 -3.12 -1.62 -39.46
N ARG A 92 -2.86 -1.77 -38.15
CA ARG A 92 -3.08 -0.68 -37.18
C ARG A 92 -2.10 0.47 -37.37
N LEU A 93 -0.84 0.20 -37.70
CA LEU A 93 0.16 1.23 -37.98
C LEU A 93 -0.19 2.00 -39.25
N GLU A 94 -0.58 1.31 -40.33
CA GLU A 94 -1.04 1.94 -41.57
C GLU A 94 -2.27 2.83 -41.34
N ALA A 95 -3.24 2.35 -40.56
CA ALA A 95 -4.44 3.11 -40.23
C ALA A 95 -4.15 4.35 -39.35
N LEU A 96 -3.09 4.33 -38.55
CA LEU A 96 -2.63 5.48 -37.75
C LEU A 96 -1.93 6.52 -38.64
N ALA A 97 -1.04 6.09 -39.53
CA ALA A 97 -0.37 6.98 -40.47
C ALA A 97 -1.36 7.77 -41.33
N LEU A 98 -2.42 7.11 -41.82
CA LEU A 98 -3.48 7.75 -42.61
C LEU A 98 -4.28 8.83 -41.84
N ARG A 99 -4.23 8.83 -40.50
CA ARG A 99 -4.91 9.80 -39.64
C ARG A 99 -4.07 11.04 -39.34
N GLU A 100 -2.74 10.92 -39.34
CA GLU A 100 -1.83 12.06 -39.08
C GLU A 100 -1.73 13.01 -40.29
N ASP A 101 -2.03 12.53 -41.50
CA ASP A 101 -2.04 13.32 -42.74
C ASP A 101 -3.37 14.10 -43.00
N ARG A 102 -4.22 14.28 -41.98
CA ARG A 102 -5.48 15.04 -42.05
C ARG A 102 -5.51 16.23 -41.11
#